data_AF-A0A9W3CWW7-F1
#
_entry.id   AF-A0A9W3CWW7-F1
#
_cell.length_a   1.000
_cell.length_b   1.000
_cell.length_c   1.000
_cell.angle_alpha   90.00
_cell.angle_beta   90.00
_cell.angle_gamma   90.00
#
_symmetry.space_group_name_H-M   'P 1'
#
loop_
_entity.id
_entity.type
_entity.pdbx_description
1 polymer ?
#
loop_
_entity_poly.entity_id
_entity_poly.type
_entity_poly.pdbx_seq_one_letter_code
_entity_poly.pdbx_strand_id
1 'polypeptide(L)'
;MQMNHPISKLALVWLTLLGSVLVSSFAELEFGHCERVVKRWADTSTSGEEDPNKDKRSLKDLLFFLHVPRTGGGTYFHCFLRKLYDHAEECPRSYDKLHFDP
;
A
#
# COMPACT_ATOMS: atom_id res chain seq x y z
N MET A 1 41.88 31.98 19.50
CA MET A 1 41.16 32.21 18.23
C MET A 1 39.88 31.40 18.25
N GLN A 2 38.74 32.02 18.61
CA GLN A 2 37.40 31.43 18.47
C GLN A 2 36.83 31.91 17.13
N MET A 3 36.86 31.08 16.09
CA MET A 3 36.33 31.45 14.77
C MET A 3 35.57 30.30 14.10
N ASN A 4 34.81 29.47 14.85
CA ASN A 4 34.20 28.27 14.25
C ASN A 4 32.73 28.04 14.63
N HIS A 5 32.14 28.83 15.52
CA HIS A 5 30.82 28.53 16.08
C HIS A 5 29.59 28.84 15.19
N PRO A 6 29.53 29.95 14.41
CA PRO A 6 28.34 30.27 13.62
C PRO A 6 28.27 29.50 12.29
N ILE A 7 29.42 29.26 11.66
CA ILE A 7 29.51 28.52 10.38
C ILE A 7 29.15 27.05 10.59
N SER A 8 29.57 26.46 11.71
CA SER A 8 29.21 25.08 12.08
C SER A 8 27.70 24.91 12.31
N LYS A 9 27.03 25.88 12.94
CA LYS A 9 25.57 25.84 13.16
C LYS A 9 24.79 25.99 11.85
N LEU A 10 25.23 26.88 10.96
CA LEU A 10 24.63 27.04 9.62
C LEU A 10 24.80 25.79 8.76
N ALA A 11 25.97 25.16 8.80
CA ALA A 11 26.20 23.89 8.10
C ALA A 11 25.29 22.77 8.63
N LEU A 12 25.06 22.71 9.95
CA LEU A 12 24.17 21.73 10.55
C LEU A 12 22.72 21.91 10.10
N VAL A 13 22.24 23.17 10.02
CA VAL A 13 20.89 23.51 9.54
C VAL A 13 20.73 23.17 8.05
N TRP A 14 21.75 23.42 7.24
CA TRP A 14 21.73 23.02 5.83
C TRP A 14 21.71 21.51 5.65
N LEU A 15 22.46 20.77 6.48
CA LEU A 15 22.48 19.32 6.43
C LEU A 15 21.14 18.70 6.82
N THR A 16 20.45 19.25 7.82
CA THR A 16 19.10 18.79 8.20
C THR A 16 18.06 19.10 7.13
N LEU A 17 18.12 20.28 6.50
CA LEU A 17 17.26 20.66 5.37
C LEU A 17 17.49 19.80 4.13
N LEU A 18 18.74 19.51 3.77
CA LEU A 18 19.02 18.59 2.66
C LEU A 18 18.54 17.16 2.98
N GLY A 19 18.75 16.71 4.21
CA GLY A 19 18.31 15.39 4.65
C GLY A 19 16.79 15.23 4.56
N SER A 20 16.00 16.22 4.99
CA SER A 20 14.54 16.14 4.94
C SER A 20 13.99 16.17 3.51
N VAL A 21 14.60 16.95 2.61
CA VAL A 21 14.23 17.00 1.19
C VAL A 21 14.52 15.66 0.50
N LEU A 22 15.68 15.06 0.78
CA LEU A 22 16.03 13.75 0.23
C LEU A 22 15.03 12.68 0.71
N VAL A 23 14.81 12.56 2.02
CA VAL A 23 13.87 11.58 2.61
C VAL A 23 12.47 11.71 2.01
N SER A 24 11.98 12.95 1.82
CA SER A 24 10.67 13.19 1.21
C SER A 24 10.62 12.74 -0.25
N SER A 25 11.69 12.97 -1.02
CA SER A 25 11.77 12.54 -2.42
C SER A 25 11.83 11.02 -2.58
N PHE A 26 12.48 10.30 -1.65
CA PHE A 26 12.49 8.84 -1.65
C PHE A 26 11.11 8.27 -1.32
N ALA A 27 10.42 8.83 -0.31
CA ALA A 27 9.06 8.42 0.04
C ALA A 27 8.05 8.63 -1.11
N GLU A 28 8.18 9.72 -1.87
CA GLU A 28 7.37 10.00 -3.07
C GLU A 28 7.63 8.98 -4.19
N LEU A 29 8.89 8.61 -4.42
CA LEU A 29 9.26 7.64 -5.45
C LEU A 29 8.74 6.23 -5.12
N GLU A 30 8.85 5.83 -3.85
CA GLU A 30 8.32 4.57 -3.34
C GLU A 30 6.79 4.54 -3.39
N PHE A 31 6.12 5.62 -2.99
CA PHE A 31 4.66 5.71 -3.10
C PHE A 31 4.18 5.57 -4.54
N GLY A 32 4.82 6.28 -5.49
CA GLY A 32 4.49 6.17 -6.91
C GLY A 32 4.79 4.80 -7.51
N HIS A 33 5.78 4.07 -6.97
CA HIS A 33 6.03 2.67 -7.33
C HIS A 33 4.89 1.77 -6.83
N CYS A 34 4.56 1.86 -5.54
CA CYS A 34 3.47 1.10 -4.92
C CYS A 34 2.14 1.34 -5.64
N GLU A 35 1.81 2.59 -5.97
CA GLU A 35 0.59 2.94 -6.69
C GLU A 35 0.51 2.24 -8.05
N ARG A 36 1.61 2.22 -8.82
CA ARG A 36 1.66 1.51 -10.12
C ARG A 36 1.52 0.01 -9.96
N VAL A 37 2.15 -0.58 -8.94
CA VAL A 37 2.04 -2.03 -8.66
C VAL A 37 0.60 -2.40 -8.32
N VAL A 38 -0.05 -1.65 -7.42
CA VAL A 38 -1.46 -1.87 -7.03
C VAL A 38 -2.40 -1.73 -8.22
N LYS A 39 -2.26 -0.65 -9.02
CA LYS A 39 -3.09 -0.42 -10.21
C LYS A 39 -2.94 -1.56 -11.21
N ARG A 40 -1.71 -1.97 -11.51
CA ARG A 40 -1.43 -3.10 -12.42
C ARG A 40 -2.04 -4.40 -11.91
N TRP A 41 -1.89 -4.70 -10.62
CA TRP A 41 -2.48 -5.88 -10.02
C TRP A 41 -4.01 -5.87 -10.13
N ALA A 42 -4.65 -4.74 -9.86
CA ALA A 42 -6.10 -4.61 -9.93
C ALA A 42 -6.60 -4.83 -11.36
N ASP A 43 -5.96 -4.20 -12.35
CA ASP A 43 -6.28 -4.40 -13.76
C ASP A 43 -6.18 -5.87 -14.17
N THR A 44 -5.14 -6.58 -13.71
CA THR A 44 -4.97 -8.02 -14.01
C THR A 44 -5.98 -8.91 -13.30
N SER A 45 -6.31 -8.59 -12.05
CA SER A 45 -7.22 -9.40 -11.21
C SER A 45 -8.67 -9.31 -11.70
N THR A 46 -9.04 -8.19 -12.31
CA THR A 46 -10.34 -8.02 -12.99
C THR A 46 -10.40 -8.76 -14.33
N SER A 47 -9.26 -8.94 -15.00
CA SER A 47 -9.21 -9.53 -16.35
C SER A 47 -9.10 -11.06 -16.39
N GLY A 48 -8.78 -11.70 -15.26
CA GLY A 48 -8.51 -13.12 -15.21
C GLY A 48 -9.36 -13.81 -14.15
N GLU A 49 -10.56 -14.24 -14.54
CA GLU A 49 -11.15 -15.58 -14.35
C GLU A 49 -12.42 -15.64 -15.23
N GLU A 50 -12.29 -16.32 -16.38
CA GLU A 50 -13.28 -17.03 -17.23
C GLU A 50 -14.79 -16.75 -17.17
N ASP A 51 -15.26 -15.54 -16.86
CA ASP A 51 -16.67 -15.18 -17.00
C ASP A 51 -16.85 -13.97 -17.94
N PRO A 52 -17.30 -14.16 -19.19
CA PRO A 52 -17.55 -13.07 -20.13
C PRO A 52 -18.69 -12.14 -19.71
N ASN A 53 -19.37 -12.42 -18.59
CA ASN A 53 -20.51 -11.66 -18.08
C ASN A 53 -20.23 -10.93 -16.75
N LYS A 54 -19.01 -11.00 -16.20
CA LYS A 54 -18.66 -10.25 -14.98
C LYS A 54 -18.25 -8.83 -15.36
N ASP A 55 -19.10 -7.87 -15.01
CA ASP A 55 -18.83 -6.44 -15.14
C ASP A 55 -17.40 -6.11 -14.68
N LYS A 56 -16.71 -5.28 -15.47
CA LYS A 56 -15.30 -4.91 -15.29
C LYS A 56 -15.11 -4.17 -13.95
N ARG A 57 -14.87 -4.92 -12.87
CA ARG A 57 -14.68 -4.39 -11.51
C ARG A 57 -13.44 -3.47 -11.47
N SER A 58 -13.61 -2.25 -10.99
CA SER A 58 -12.50 -1.32 -10.79
C SER A 58 -11.87 -1.52 -9.41
N LEU A 59 -10.67 -0.98 -9.17
CA LEU A 59 -10.01 -1.01 -7.85
C LEU A 59 -10.91 -0.47 -6.73
N LYS A 60 -11.80 0.49 -7.04
CA LYS A 60 -12.72 1.10 -6.06
C LYS A 60 -13.83 0.15 -5.61
N ASP A 61 -14.07 -0.90 -6.37
CA ASP A 61 -15.11 -1.89 -6.11
C ASP A 61 -14.58 -3.07 -5.27
N LEU A 62 -13.28 -3.05 -4.93
CA LEU A 62 -12.62 -4.09 -4.13
C LEU A 62 -12.52 -3.68 -2.66
N LEU A 63 -12.90 -4.61 -1.77
CA LEU A 63 -12.65 -4.51 -0.34
C LEU A 63 -11.31 -5.17 0.01
N PHE A 64 -10.38 -4.39 0.54
CA PHE A 64 -9.13 -4.91 1.10
C PHE A 64 -9.27 -5.10 2.60
N PHE A 65 -9.13 -6.34 3.06
CA PHE A 65 -9.13 -6.67 4.48
C PHE A 65 -7.70 -7.01 4.94
N LEU A 66 -7.03 -6.04 5.56
CA LEU A 66 -5.71 -6.25 6.15
C LEU A 66 -5.86 -6.97 7.50
N HIS A 67 -5.60 -8.27 7.51
CA HIS A 67 -5.64 -9.06 8.73
C HIS A 67 -4.34 -8.92 9.53
N VAL A 68 -4.39 -8.20 10.65
CA VAL A 68 -3.28 -8.11 11.61
C VAL A 68 -3.43 -9.17 12.71
N PRO A 69 -2.42 -10.00 13.01
CA PRO A 69 -2.50 -11.02 14.05
C PRO A 69 -2.96 -10.48 15.41
N ARG A 70 -3.74 -11.28 16.15
CA ARG A 70 -4.23 -10.99 17.51
C ARG A 70 -5.14 -9.76 17.66
N THR A 71 -5.65 -9.19 16.56
CA THR A 71 -6.64 -8.10 16.58
C THR A 71 -8.10 -8.57 16.52
N GLY A 72 -8.33 -9.89 16.55
CA GLY A 72 -9.66 -10.46 16.34
C GLY A 72 -10.13 -10.42 14.88
N GLY A 73 -9.26 -10.09 13.94
CA GLY A 73 -9.61 -9.99 12.52
C GLY A 73 -10.16 -11.29 11.92
N GLY A 74 -9.67 -12.46 12.37
CA GLY A 74 -10.25 -13.75 11.99
C GLY A 74 -11.73 -13.88 12.39
N THR A 75 -12.09 -13.43 13.59
CA THR A 75 -13.49 -13.39 14.05
C THR A 75 -14.30 -12.38 13.25
N TYR A 76 -13.74 -11.20 12.97
CA TYR A 76 -14.40 -10.18 12.16
C TYR A 76 -14.74 -10.69 10.76
N PHE A 77 -13.78 -11.33 10.09
CA PHE A 77 -13.99 -11.94 8.78
C PHE A 77 -15.11 -12.99 8.82
N HIS A 78 -15.03 -13.93 9.76
CA HIS A 78 -15.94 -15.07 9.81
C HIS A 78 -17.38 -14.69 10.19
N CYS A 79 -17.53 -13.74 11.12
CA CYS A 79 -18.83 -13.33 11.65
C CYS A 79 -19.52 -12.25 10.82
N PHE A 80 -18.74 -11.37 10.17
CA PHE A 80 -19.28 -10.22 9.44
C PHE A 80 -19.02 -10.33 7.94
N LEU A 81 -17.76 -10.23 7.50
CA LEU A 81 -17.45 -10.12 6.07
C LEU A 81 -17.97 -11.30 5.25
N ARG A 82 -17.74 -12.52 5.73
CA ARG A 82 -18.20 -13.74 5.05
C ARG A 82 -19.72 -13.89 4.98
N LYS A 83 -20.47 -13.15 5.80
CA LYS A 83 -21.94 -13.10 5.73
C LYS A 83 -22.46 -11.94 4.86
N LEU A 84 -21.67 -10.88 4.72
CA LEU A 84 -22.05 -9.67 3.99
C LEU A 84 -21.81 -9.80 2.48
N TYR A 85 -20.83 -10.61 2.07
CA TYR A 85 -20.45 -10.78 0.67
C TYR A 85 -20.68 -12.22 0.22
N ASP A 86 -21.09 -12.41 -1.03
CA ASP A 86 -21.29 -13.74 -1.61
C ASP A 86 -19.94 -14.40 -1.91
N HIS A 87 -19.87 -15.72 -1.74
CA HIS A 87 -18.69 -16.52 -2.07
C HIS A 87 -18.34 -16.44 -3.57
N ALA A 88 -19.31 -16.14 -4.44
CA ALA A 88 -19.06 -15.88 -5.87
C ALA A 88 -18.36 -14.53 -6.13
N GLU A 89 -18.39 -13.63 -5.16
CA GLU A 89 -17.74 -12.31 -5.23
C GLU A 89 -16.35 -12.31 -4.61
N GLU A 90 -16.03 -13.31 -3.78
CA GLU A 90 -14.70 -13.49 -3.21
C GLU A 90 -13.65 -13.66 -4.31
N CYS A 91 -12.55 -12.91 -4.18
CA CYS A 91 -11.44 -13.04 -5.09
C CYS A 91 -10.68 -14.37 -4.84
N PRO A 92 -10.28 -15.10 -5.88
CA PRO A 92 -9.54 -16.35 -5.74
C PRO A 92 -8.22 -16.15 -4.98
N ARG A 93 -8.07 -16.86 -3.85
CA ARG A 93 -6.92 -16.85 -2.89
C ARG A 93 -6.25 -15.47 -2.78
N SER A 94 -6.93 -14.55 -2.11
CA SER A 94 -6.54 -13.13 -1.97
C SER A 94 -5.36 -12.87 -1.03
N TYR A 95 -4.96 -13.81 -0.18
CA TYR A 95 -3.96 -13.57 0.87
C TYR A 95 -2.53 -13.37 0.35
N ASP A 96 -2.17 -13.93 -0.82
CA ASP A 96 -0.76 -14.06 -1.24
C ASP A 96 -0.39 -13.32 -2.54
N LYS A 97 -1.31 -12.59 -3.18
CA LYS A 97 -1.06 -12.07 -4.54
C LYS A 97 -0.33 -10.73 -4.62
N LEU A 98 -0.28 -9.97 -3.53
CA LEU A 98 0.37 -8.66 -3.49
C LEU A 98 1.50 -8.67 -2.46
N HIS A 99 2.61 -9.33 -2.83
CA HIS A 99 3.82 -9.33 -2.02
C HIS A 99 4.60 -8.05 -2.27
N PHE A 100 4.78 -7.25 -1.22
CA PHE A 100 5.73 -6.15 -1.20
C PHE A 100 6.93 -6.62 -0.38
N ASP A 101 8.04 -6.90 -1.05
CA ASP A 101 9.33 -7.06 -0.38
C ASP A 101 10.01 -5.67 -0.43
N PRO A 102 10.12 -4.94 0.70
CA PRO A 102 10.70 -3.60 0.75
C PRO A 102 12.22 -3.60 0.48
#